data_AF-A0A9K3K7V7-F1
#
_entry.id   AF-A0A9K3K7V7-F1
#
_cell.length_a   1.000
_cell.length_b   1.000
_cell.length_c   1.000
_cell.angle_alpha   90.00
_cell.angle_beta   90.00
_cell.angle_gamma   90.00
#
_symmetry.space_group_name_H-M   'P 1'
#
loop_
_entity.id
_entity.type
_entity.pdbx_description
1 polymer ?
#
loop_
_entity_poly.entity_id
_entity_poly.type
_entity_poly.pdbx_seq_one_letter_code
_entity_poly.pdbx_strand_id
1 'polypeptide(L)'
;MPPHHGYADKWFWEELPVSARKAASILGYDENSWDAAEPVAYHGKPFQDLTDDEKRAATYLGRNPLEFKLKNVQWNTITEEMKKYASALGWTEETWNRNFPIRDLDVDKLYWKELSQEQKEAASYFGYNQNLWDETNEKELFDGASVAATPVSKPDKPSSTKPSSKPSTSSDPSSKPSSGEEKKDDEDKDGDKKKINRPKFSQTPAYGAGGGDNFDDGNNMHIDEITIAADANMVHGIATKYRGKECKNGSIGRDNTKTFKLGPGEFITSAKVSLNSKGVVTSLTLFTNKGAKLGPCGDDKGAQKMVKAPEGTVLCGFHGTAKRHINSIGFKWGPNSKA
;
A
#
# COMPACT_ATOMS: atom_id res chain seq x y z
N MET A 1 -5.36 8.85 11.21
CA MET A 1 -5.00 7.72 10.32
C MET A 1 -5.04 8.25 8.89
N PRO A 2 -4.11 7.92 7.99
CA PRO A 2 -4.31 8.28 6.59
C PRO A 2 -5.45 7.40 6.04
N PRO A 3 -6.51 7.99 5.49
CA PRO A 3 -7.67 7.24 5.03
C PRO A 3 -7.37 6.63 3.66
N HIS A 4 -8.18 5.65 3.28
CA HIS A 4 -8.30 5.12 1.93
C HIS A 4 -7.07 4.34 1.42
N HIS A 5 -7.20 3.01 1.48
CA HIS A 5 -6.50 1.97 0.71
C HIS A 5 -5.58 2.47 -0.43
N GLY A 6 -4.42 3.03 -0.07
CA GLY A 6 -3.46 3.64 -0.99
C GLY A 6 -2.62 2.61 -1.74
N TYR A 7 -3.27 1.68 -2.45
CA TYR A 7 -2.61 0.69 -3.31
C TYR A 7 -1.92 1.38 -4.49
N ALA A 8 -2.58 2.38 -5.10
CA ALA A 8 -2.16 3.03 -6.34
C ALA A 8 -0.85 3.82 -6.25
N ASP A 9 -0.41 4.18 -5.06
CA ASP A 9 0.82 4.96 -4.87
C ASP A 9 1.90 4.17 -4.11
N LYS A 10 1.68 2.87 -3.85
CA LYS A 10 2.61 2.04 -3.06
C LYS A 10 2.95 0.66 -3.66
N TRP A 11 2.11 0.12 -4.56
CA TRP A 11 2.22 -1.25 -5.09
C TRP A 11 2.32 -1.27 -6.64
N PHE A 12 3.13 -2.15 -7.21
CA PHE A 12 3.15 -2.56 -8.62
C PHE A 12 1.97 -3.51 -8.90
N TRP A 13 1.59 -3.64 -10.16
CA TRP A 13 0.42 -4.41 -10.60
C TRP A 13 0.40 -5.86 -10.11
N GLU A 14 1.54 -6.54 -10.18
CA GLU A 14 1.67 -7.94 -9.76
C GLU A 14 1.50 -8.11 -8.25
N GLU A 15 1.87 -7.08 -7.46
CA GLU A 15 1.73 -7.08 -6.00
C GLU A 15 0.28 -6.91 -5.56
N LEU A 16 -0.54 -6.25 -6.38
CA LEU A 16 -1.92 -5.95 -6.05
C LEU A 16 -2.68 -7.26 -5.73
N PRO A 17 -3.49 -7.28 -4.66
CA PRO A 17 -4.49 -8.32 -4.49
C PRO A 17 -5.32 -8.48 -5.78
N VAL A 18 -5.78 -9.70 -6.07
CA VAL A 18 -6.60 -9.97 -7.28
C VAL A 18 -7.78 -9.01 -7.38
N SER A 19 -8.42 -8.69 -6.25
CA SER A 19 -9.49 -7.71 -6.13
C SER A 19 -9.05 -6.29 -6.54
N ALA A 20 -7.85 -5.86 -6.15
CA ALA A 20 -7.31 -4.56 -6.53
C ALA A 20 -6.93 -4.49 -8.01
N ARG A 21 -6.37 -5.57 -8.60
CA ARG A 21 -6.16 -5.63 -10.06
C ARG A 21 -7.49 -5.54 -10.81
N LYS A 22 -8.52 -6.27 -10.36
CA LYS A 22 -9.86 -6.19 -10.98
C LYS A 22 -10.42 -4.77 -10.93
N ALA A 23 -10.36 -4.12 -9.76
CA ALA A 23 -10.77 -2.72 -9.62
C ALA A 23 -9.96 -1.81 -10.55
N ALA A 24 -8.64 -1.99 -10.62
CA ALA A 24 -7.77 -1.19 -11.47
C ALA A 24 -8.11 -1.37 -12.97
N SER A 25 -8.36 -2.61 -13.41
CA SER A 25 -8.83 -2.90 -14.76
C SER A 25 -10.16 -2.23 -15.11
N ILE A 26 -11.10 -2.11 -14.16
CA ILE A 26 -12.35 -1.38 -14.40
C ILE A 26 -12.09 0.11 -14.67
N LEU A 27 -11.10 0.71 -14.01
CA LEU A 27 -10.70 2.10 -14.28
C LEU A 27 -9.90 2.25 -15.59
N GLY A 28 -9.58 1.14 -16.26
CA GLY A 28 -8.82 1.10 -17.50
C GLY A 28 -7.32 0.94 -17.31
N TYR A 29 -6.86 0.59 -16.11
CA TYR A 29 -5.46 0.23 -15.91
C TYR A 29 -5.18 -1.20 -16.36
N ASP A 30 -4.00 -1.36 -16.93
CA ASP A 30 -3.29 -2.61 -17.09
C ASP A 30 -1.96 -2.54 -16.33
N GLU A 31 -1.17 -3.61 -16.40
CA GLU A 31 0.14 -3.66 -15.73
C GLU A 31 1.05 -2.50 -16.11
N ASN A 32 1.14 -2.21 -17.41
CA ASN A 32 2.04 -1.18 -17.92
C ASN A 32 1.61 0.20 -17.45
N SER A 33 0.34 0.55 -17.64
CA SER A 33 -0.20 1.86 -17.27
C SER A 33 -0.24 2.06 -15.76
N TRP A 34 -0.44 1.00 -14.97
CA TRP A 34 -0.36 1.06 -13.51
C TRP A 34 1.07 1.30 -13.04
N ASP A 35 2.03 0.50 -13.51
CA ASP A 35 3.42 0.55 -13.06
C ASP A 35 4.13 1.82 -13.55
N ALA A 36 3.78 2.31 -14.74
CA ALA A 36 4.30 3.56 -15.29
C ALA A 36 3.54 4.81 -14.81
N ALA A 37 2.50 4.65 -13.98
CA ALA A 37 1.61 5.72 -13.54
C ALA A 37 1.05 6.55 -14.71
N GLU A 38 0.70 5.88 -15.82
CA GLU A 38 0.15 6.54 -16.99
C GLU A 38 -1.32 6.92 -16.79
N PRO A 39 -1.76 8.04 -17.41
CA PRO A 39 -3.15 8.45 -17.36
C PRO A 39 -4.03 7.50 -18.17
N VAL A 40 -4.93 6.78 -17.49
CA VAL A 40 -6.00 5.98 -18.11
C VAL A 40 -7.30 6.76 -18.29
N ALA A 41 -8.25 6.18 -19.04
CA ALA A 41 -9.54 6.80 -19.38
C ALA A 41 -10.30 7.38 -18.16
N TYR A 42 -10.25 6.70 -17.01
CA TYR A 42 -10.86 7.19 -15.76
C TYR A 42 -10.43 8.63 -15.41
N HIS A 43 -9.18 9.03 -15.66
CA HIS A 43 -8.69 10.37 -15.29
C HIS A 43 -9.43 11.50 -16.01
N GLY A 44 -9.76 11.30 -17.28
CA GLY A 44 -10.45 12.29 -18.10
C GLY A 44 -11.97 12.33 -17.91
N LYS A 45 -12.57 11.29 -17.33
CA LYS A 45 -14.03 11.22 -17.14
C LYS A 45 -14.51 12.14 -16.00
N PRO A 46 -15.53 12.98 -16.22
CA PRO A 46 -16.22 13.68 -15.14
C PRO A 46 -17.03 12.68 -14.30
N PHE A 47 -17.37 13.05 -13.05
CA PHE A 47 -18.12 12.16 -12.14
C PHE A 47 -19.42 11.61 -12.75
N GLN A 48 -20.13 12.42 -13.53
CA GLN A 48 -21.41 12.07 -14.15
C GLN A 48 -21.30 10.94 -15.18
N ASP A 49 -20.12 10.78 -15.78
CA ASP A 49 -19.85 9.76 -16.80
C ASP A 49 -19.24 8.47 -16.21
N LEU A 50 -19.01 8.44 -14.88
CA LEU A 50 -18.51 7.25 -14.20
C LEU A 50 -19.63 6.23 -14.03
N THR A 51 -19.36 4.99 -14.42
CA THR A 51 -20.24 3.87 -14.06
C THR A 51 -20.20 3.61 -12.56
N ASP A 52 -21.22 2.96 -12.01
CA ASP A 52 -21.21 2.59 -10.59
C ASP A 52 -20.02 1.69 -10.25
N ASP A 53 -19.59 0.85 -11.19
CA ASP A 53 -18.43 -0.01 -11.03
C ASP A 53 -17.13 0.79 -11.01
N GLU A 54 -16.99 1.81 -11.86
CA GLU A 54 -15.85 2.74 -11.83
C GLU A 54 -15.80 3.52 -10.52
N LYS A 55 -16.96 4.01 -10.02
CA LYS A 55 -17.02 4.70 -8.73
C LYS A 55 -16.59 3.77 -7.59
N ARG A 56 -17.12 2.55 -7.54
CA ARG A 56 -16.75 1.55 -6.51
C ARG A 56 -15.30 1.13 -6.62
N ALA A 57 -14.79 0.89 -7.82
CA ALA A 57 -13.39 0.54 -8.05
C ALA A 57 -12.45 1.65 -7.59
N ALA A 58 -12.78 2.90 -7.91
CA ALA A 58 -12.02 4.06 -7.49
C ALA A 58 -12.01 4.21 -5.95
N THR A 59 -13.17 4.08 -5.29
CA THR A 59 -13.25 4.10 -3.82
C THR A 59 -12.46 2.95 -3.20
N TYR A 60 -12.54 1.72 -3.76
CA TYR A 60 -11.77 0.57 -3.30
C TYR A 60 -10.25 0.76 -3.41
N LEU A 61 -9.78 1.41 -4.47
CA LEU A 61 -8.37 1.75 -4.69
C LEU A 61 -7.92 3.02 -3.94
N GLY A 62 -8.79 3.56 -3.09
CA GLY A 62 -8.54 4.77 -2.31
C GLY A 62 -8.50 6.07 -3.11
N ARG A 63 -9.02 6.07 -4.34
CA ARG A 63 -9.17 7.22 -5.22
C ARG A 63 -10.64 7.69 -5.28
N ASN A 64 -11.25 7.89 -4.11
CA ASN A 64 -12.67 8.17 -3.98
C ASN A 64 -13.16 9.30 -4.92
N PRO A 65 -14.17 9.07 -5.78
CA PRO A 65 -14.68 10.10 -6.69
C PRO A 65 -15.14 11.39 -6.00
N LEU A 66 -15.64 11.34 -4.76
CA LEU A 66 -15.99 12.55 -3.99
C LEU A 66 -14.78 13.47 -3.81
N GLU A 67 -13.62 12.91 -3.46
CA GLU A 67 -12.41 13.69 -3.17
C GLU A 67 -11.63 14.07 -4.45
N PHE A 68 -11.67 13.23 -5.48
CA PHE A 68 -10.83 13.40 -6.67
C PHE A 68 -11.57 14.00 -7.88
N LYS A 69 -12.90 13.88 -7.94
CA LYS A 69 -13.71 14.37 -9.07
C LYS A 69 -14.68 15.49 -8.69
N LEU A 70 -15.15 15.51 -7.44
CA LEU A 70 -16.14 16.48 -6.97
C LEU A 70 -15.56 17.57 -6.05
N LYS A 71 -14.26 17.53 -5.79
CA LYS A 71 -13.58 18.58 -5.04
C LYS A 71 -13.66 19.91 -5.79
N ASN A 72 -14.06 20.96 -5.07
CA ASN A 72 -14.31 22.32 -5.53
C ASN A 72 -15.49 22.48 -6.49
N VAL A 73 -16.28 21.43 -6.75
CA VAL A 73 -17.51 21.54 -7.53
C VAL A 73 -18.57 22.24 -6.67
N GLN A 74 -19.20 23.30 -7.20
CA GLN A 74 -20.18 24.08 -6.46
C GLN A 74 -21.55 23.39 -6.44
N TRP A 75 -22.25 23.48 -5.31
CA TRP A 75 -23.57 22.88 -5.08
C TRP A 75 -24.60 23.28 -6.15
N ASN A 76 -24.58 24.53 -6.60
CA ASN A 76 -25.49 25.03 -7.63
C ASN A 76 -25.19 24.49 -9.04
N THR A 77 -24.02 23.88 -9.26
CA THR A 77 -23.61 23.31 -10.56
C THR A 77 -23.87 21.82 -10.68
N ILE A 78 -24.13 21.12 -9.57
CA ILE A 78 -24.43 19.68 -9.58
C ILE A 78 -25.90 19.42 -9.89
N THR A 79 -26.18 18.22 -10.41
CA THR A 79 -27.53 17.80 -10.78
C THR A 79 -28.44 17.68 -9.55
N GLU A 80 -29.74 17.79 -9.75
CA GLU A 80 -30.73 17.59 -8.67
C GLU A 80 -30.67 16.18 -8.07
N GLU A 81 -30.32 15.18 -8.88
CA GLU A 81 -30.07 13.81 -8.40
C GLU A 81 -28.86 13.76 -7.46
N MET A 82 -27.75 14.42 -7.82
CA MET A 82 -26.57 14.49 -6.95
C MET A 82 -26.86 15.25 -5.66
N LYS A 83 -27.62 16.36 -5.72
CA LYS A 83 -28.06 17.10 -4.53
C LYS A 83 -28.90 16.23 -3.62
N LYS A 84 -29.86 15.47 -4.18
CA LYS A 84 -30.70 14.53 -3.43
C LYS A 84 -29.82 13.53 -2.67
N TYR A 85 -28.87 12.88 -3.32
CA TYR A 85 -27.99 11.91 -2.67
C TYR A 85 -27.03 12.55 -1.67
N ALA A 86 -26.45 13.71 -2.01
CA ALA A 86 -25.58 14.44 -1.09
C ALA A 86 -26.34 14.86 0.19
N SER A 87 -27.56 15.38 0.06
CA SER A 87 -28.40 15.75 1.20
C SER A 87 -28.83 14.55 2.03
N ALA A 88 -29.10 13.40 1.41
CA ALA A 88 -29.42 12.17 2.14
C ALA A 88 -28.26 11.72 3.06
N LEU A 89 -27.01 12.01 2.68
CA LEU A 89 -25.83 11.75 3.51
C LEU A 89 -25.51 12.88 4.49
N GLY A 90 -26.23 14.00 4.44
CA GLY A 90 -26.09 15.10 5.40
C GLY A 90 -25.29 16.30 4.89
N TRP A 91 -24.89 16.33 3.62
CA TRP A 91 -24.33 17.56 3.03
C TRP A 91 -25.42 18.61 2.83
N THR A 92 -25.08 19.84 3.17
CA THR A 92 -25.79 21.04 2.79
C THR A 92 -24.99 21.78 1.72
N GLU A 93 -25.59 22.79 1.08
CA GLU A 93 -24.87 23.66 0.16
C GLU A 93 -23.59 24.25 0.80
N GLU A 94 -23.68 24.68 2.07
CA GLU A 94 -22.56 25.25 2.80
C GLU A 94 -21.43 24.23 3.02
N THR A 95 -21.76 23.03 3.52
CA THR A 95 -20.73 22.02 3.81
C THR A 95 -20.14 21.46 2.52
N TRP A 96 -20.96 21.24 1.49
CA TRP A 96 -20.49 20.82 0.17
C TRP A 96 -19.52 21.82 -0.45
N ASN A 97 -19.88 23.11 -0.51
CA ASN A 97 -19.04 24.15 -1.10
C ASN A 97 -17.73 24.36 -0.32
N ARG A 98 -17.71 24.02 0.97
CA ARG A 98 -16.50 23.99 1.81
C ARG A 98 -15.67 22.72 1.64
N ASN A 99 -16.07 21.80 0.77
CA ASN A 99 -15.45 20.49 0.58
C ASN A 99 -15.39 19.68 1.88
N PHE A 100 -16.44 19.71 2.71
CA PHE A 100 -16.51 18.87 3.91
C PHE A 100 -16.42 17.40 3.49
N PRO A 101 -15.42 16.63 3.96
CA PRO A 101 -15.33 15.22 3.65
C PRO A 101 -16.46 14.45 4.34
N ILE A 102 -16.81 13.26 3.82
CA ILE A 102 -17.91 12.45 4.37
C ILE A 102 -17.68 12.11 5.85
N ARG A 103 -16.42 11.95 6.26
CA ARG A 103 -16.02 11.67 7.64
C ARG A 103 -16.36 12.76 8.65
N ASP A 104 -16.61 13.98 8.16
CA ASP A 104 -17.00 15.10 8.99
C ASP A 104 -18.54 15.22 9.08
N LEU A 105 -19.30 14.31 8.45
CA LEU A 105 -20.76 14.21 8.54
C LEU A 105 -21.20 13.19 9.58
N ASP A 106 -22.41 13.35 10.10
CA ASP A 106 -22.94 12.45 11.13
C ASP A 106 -23.14 11.01 10.65
N VAL A 107 -23.31 10.79 9.34
CA VAL A 107 -23.44 9.44 8.76
C VAL A 107 -22.18 8.60 8.96
N ASP A 108 -20.99 9.21 9.05
CA ASP A 108 -19.72 8.49 9.28
C ASP A 108 -19.69 7.74 10.62
N LYS A 109 -20.52 8.16 11.58
CA LYS A 109 -20.64 7.52 12.90
C LYS A 109 -21.49 6.25 12.86
N LEU A 110 -22.16 5.99 11.74
CA LEU A 110 -23.10 4.88 11.56
C LEU A 110 -22.43 3.74 10.79
N TYR A 111 -22.66 2.51 11.25
CA TYR A 111 -22.38 1.34 10.42
C TYR A 111 -23.38 1.28 9.26
N TRP A 112 -23.00 0.64 8.16
CA TRP A 112 -23.83 0.46 6.97
C TRP A 112 -25.21 -0.10 7.31
N LYS A 113 -25.28 -1.07 8.21
CA LYS A 113 -26.55 -1.66 8.66
C LYS A 113 -27.50 -0.63 9.31
N GLU A 114 -26.94 0.41 9.92
CA GLU A 114 -27.64 1.48 10.64
C GLU A 114 -28.07 2.63 9.71
N LEU A 115 -27.47 2.72 8.51
CA LEU A 115 -27.91 3.65 7.48
C LEU A 115 -29.35 3.34 7.04
N SER A 116 -30.13 4.41 6.84
CA SER A 116 -31.42 4.33 6.17
C SER A 116 -31.26 3.81 4.74
N GLN A 117 -32.35 3.32 4.15
CA GLN A 117 -32.31 2.85 2.75
C GLN A 117 -31.87 3.98 1.81
N GLU A 118 -32.34 5.20 2.02
CA GLU A 118 -31.95 6.38 1.24
C GLU A 118 -30.45 6.71 1.39
N GLN A 119 -29.91 6.57 2.61
CA GLN A 119 -28.48 6.77 2.88
C GLN A 119 -27.63 5.69 2.20
N LYS A 120 -28.07 4.43 2.19
CA LYS A 120 -27.38 3.34 1.48
C LYS A 120 -27.35 3.57 -0.03
N GLU A 121 -28.47 4.01 -0.60
CA GLU A 121 -28.57 4.37 -2.02
C GLU A 121 -27.64 5.54 -2.35
N ALA A 122 -27.62 6.57 -1.50
CA ALA A 122 -26.72 7.70 -1.65
C ALA A 122 -25.24 7.32 -1.52
N ALA A 123 -24.88 6.52 -0.53
CA ALA A 123 -23.52 6.02 -0.36
C ALA A 123 -23.10 5.19 -1.59
N SER A 124 -24.00 4.35 -2.10
CA SER A 124 -23.79 3.57 -3.33
C SER A 124 -23.57 4.44 -4.55
N TYR A 125 -24.36 5.52 -4.70
CA TYR A 125 -24.20 6.49 -5.78
C TYR A 125 -22.81 7.14 -5.81
N PHE A 126 -22.17 7.31 -4.64
CA PHE A 126 -20.79 7.82 -4.52
C PHE A 126 -19.71 6.73 -4.50
N GLY A 127 -20.08 5.47 -4.76
CA GLY A 127 -19.12 4.36 -4.89
C GLY A 127 -18.82 3.62 -3.60
N TYR A 128 -19.62 3.77 -2.55
CA TYR A 128 -19.50 2.96 -1.35
C TYR A 128 -20.39 1.71 -1.42
N ASN A 129 -19.95 0.65 -0.78
CA ASN A 129 -20.78 -0.48 -0.40
C ASN A 129 -20.55 -0.76 1.09
N GLN A 130 -21.22 -1.76 1.65
CA GLN A 130 -21.07 -2.12 3.05
C GLN A 130 -19.60 -2.30 3.48
N ASN A 131 -18.82 -3.06 2.70
CA ASN A 131 -17.44 -3.36 3.06
C ASN A 131 -16.54 -2.10 3.02
N LEU A 132 -16.77 -1.23 2.04
CA LEU A 132 -16.04 0.04 1.89
C LEU A 132 -16.45 1.08 2.94
N TRP A 133 -17.69 1.01 3.42
CA TRP A 133 -18.23 1.92 4.42
C TRP A 133 -17.83 1.54 5.83
N ASP A 134 -18.01 0.26 6.20
CA ASP A 134 -17.73 -0.23 7.55
C ASP A 134 -16.24 -0.49 7.79
N GLU A 135 -15.40 -0.35 6.75
CA GLU A 135 -13.97 -0.70 6.76
C GLU A 135 -13.70 -2.10 7.33
N THR A 136 -14.64 -3.04 7.13
CA THR A 136 -14.48 -4.39 7.65
C THR A 136 -13.37 -5.09 6.88
N ASN A 137 -12.29 -5.43 7.58
CA ASN A 137 -11.22 -6.33 7.09
C ASN A 137 -11.72 -7.74 6.72
N GLU A 138 -13.02 -8.01 6.84
CA GLU A 138 -13.66 -9.27 6.48
C GLU A 138 -13.79 -9.38 4.95
N LYS A 139 -12.64 -9.67 4.35
CA LYS A 139 -12.40 -10.11 2.97
C LYS A 139 -12.57 -9.02 1.92
N GLU A 140 -11.41 -8.50 1.53
CA GLU A 140 -11.05 -7.84 0.26
C GLU A 140 -11.66 -8.54 -0.98
N LEU A 141 -12.97 -8.48 -1.16
CA LEU A 141 -13.67 -8.99 -2.32
C LEU A 141 -14.25 -7.80 -3.08
N PHE A 142 -13.44 -7.27 -3.99
CA PHE A 142 -13.97 -6.54 -5.12
C PHE A 142 -14.42 -7.61 -6.13
N ASP A 143 -15.70 -7.98 -6.05
CA ASP A 143 -16.30 -9.02 -6.90
C ASP A 143 -16.60 -8.51 -8.33
N GLY A 144 -16.47 -7.20 -8.56
CA GLY A 144 -16.69 -6.58 -9.87
C GLY A 144 -18.15 -6.57 -10.30
N ALA A 145 -19.09 -6.87 -9.40
CA ALA A 145 -20.52 -6.88 -9.69
C ALA A 145 -21.21 -5.74 -8.95
N SER A 146 -22.07 -5.01 -9.65
CA SER A 146 -23.09 -4.21 -8.99
C SER A 146 -24.07 -5.18 -8.34
N VAL A 147 -24.29 -5.08 -7.02
CA VAL A 147 -25.52 -5.60 -6.43
C VAL A 147 -26.64 -4.80 -7.07
N ALA A 148 -27.23 -5.39 -8.11
CA ALA A 148 -28.41 -4.85 -8.77
C ALA A 148 -29.38 -4.39 -7.68
N ALA A 149 -29.85 -3.14 -7.78
CA ALA A 149 -30.98 -2.66 -7.00
C ALA A 149 -32.06 -3.75 -7.05
N THR A 150 -32.30 -4.40 -5.92
CA THR A 150 -33.31 -5.44 -5.82
C THR A 150 -34.64 -4.81 -6.24
N PRO A 151 -35.34 -5.38 -7.23
CA PRO A 151 -36.62 -4.82 -7.65
C PRO A 151 -37.64 -4.96 -6.51
N VAL A 152 -38.21 -3.81 -6.17
CA VAL A 152 -39.41 -3.54 -5.37
C VAL A 152 -40.32 -4.76 -5.13
N SER A 153 -40.43 -5.18 -3.86
CA SER A 153 -41.66 -5.77 -3.33
C SER A 153 -42.42 -4.68 -2.58
N LYS A 154 -43.59 -4.31 -3.12
CA LYS A 154 -44.54 -3.38 -2.50
C LYS A 154 -45.04 -3.88 -1.13
N PRO A 155 -45.51 -2.97 -0.26
CA PRO A 155 -45.78 -3.27 1.15
C PRO A 155 -47.17 -3.88 1.36
N ASP A 156 -47.24 -4.95 2.15
CA ASP A 156 -48.46 -5.34 2.85
C ASP A 156 -48.23 -5.18 4.37
N LYS A 157 -49.17 -4.49 5.03
CA LYS A 157 -49.26 -4.24 6.47
C LYS A 157 -50.70 -4.54 6.88
N PRO A 158 -51.04 -4.86 8.15
CA PRO A 158 -50.44 -5.80 9.11
C PRO A 158 -51.51 -6.81 9.63
N SER A 159 -51.12 -7.83 10.40
CA SER A 159 -51.98 -8.28 11.52
C SER A 159 -51.18 -9.01 12.59
N SER A 160 -51.56 -8.74 13.83
CA SER A 160 -51.00 -9.21 15.08
C SER A 160 -51.42 -10.65 15.41
N THR A 161 -50.60 -11.38 16.16
CA THR A 161 -50.95 -11.95 17.49
C THR A 161 -49.78 -12.77 18.08
N LYS A 162 -49.47 -12.46 19.35
CA LYS A 162 -48.74 -13.27 20.37
C LYS A 162 -49.85 -13.97 21.23
N PRO A 163 -49.62 -14.85 22.23
CA PRO A 163 -48.35 -15.32 22.84
C PRO A 163 -48.32 -16.77 23.40
N SER A 164 -47.27 -17.03 24.22
CA SER A 164 -47.04 -18.10 25.22
C SER A 164 -46.15 -19.26 24.74
N SER A 165 -45.17 -19.81 25.48
CA SER A 165 -44.76 -19.72 26.90
C SER A 165 -43.38 -20.40 27.09
N LYS A 166 -42.59 -19.90 28.06
CA LYS A 166 -41.42 -20.53 28.75
C LYS A 166 -41.91 -21.76 29.60
N PRO A 167 -41.08 -22.60 30.30
CA PRO A 167 -39.90 -22.20 31.11
C PRO A 167 -38.73 -23.21 31.30
N SER A 168 -37.66 -22.69 31.96
CA SER A 168 -36.73 -23.33 32.95
C SER A 168 -35.79 -24.47 32.48
N THR A 169 -34.53 -24.64 32.95
CA THR A 169 -33.83 -24.18 34.16
C THR A 169 -32.31 -24.41 34.07
N SER A 170 -31.59 -23.68 34.93
CA SER A 170 -30.16 -23.68 35.30
C SER A 170 -29.56 -25.00 35.81
N SER A 171 -28.24 -25.20 35.68
CA SER A 171 -27.26 -25.18 36.80
C SER A 171 -25.84 -25.62 36.39
N ASP A 172 -24.84 -24.80 36.73
CA ASP A 172 -23.42 -25.15 37.01
C ASP A 172 -23.33 -26.00 38.31
N PRO A 173 -22.25 -26.75 38.69
CA PRO A 173 -20.85 -26.26 38.73
C PRO A 173 -19.69 -27.27 38.47
N SER A 174 -18.56 -26.71 38.04
CA SER A 174 -17.13 -27.02 38.30
C SER A 174 -16.72 -28.30 39.07
N SER A 175 -15.79 -29.10 38.51
CA SER A 175 -14.55 -29.57 39.19
C SER A 175 -13.63 -30.46 38.31
N LYS A 176 -12.32 -30.19 38.40
CA LYS A 176 -11.17 -30.98 37.89
C LYS A 176 -10.77 -32.00 38.99
N PRO A 177 -10.22 -33.19 38.66
CA PRO A 177 -8.76 -33.37 38.70
C PRO A 177 -8.19 -34.31 37.61
N SER A 178 -6.86 -34.37 37.57
CA SER A 178 -5.96 -34.99 36.58
C SER A 178 -5.64 -36.46 36.86
N SER A 179 -5.46 -37.27 35.79
CA SER A 179 -4.30 -38.16 35.48
C SER A 179 -4.66 -39.56 34.93
N GLY A 180 -4.01 -39.96 33.83
CA GLY A 180 -3.70 -41.38 33.50
C GLY A 180 -4.34 -41.97 32.23
N GLU A 181 -3.52 -42.10 31.18
CA GLU A 181 -3.42 -43.12 30.09
C GLU A 181 -4.61 -44.10 29.86
N GLU A 182 -5.06 -44.46 28.64
CA GLU A 182 -4.33 -44.83 27.43
C GLU A 182 -5.29 -44.97 26.21
N LYS A 183 -4.82 -44.52 25.03
CA LYS A 183 -5.15 -44.87 23.62
C LYS A 183 -6.52 -45.46 23.21
N LYS A 184 -7.18 -44.77 22.27
CA LYS A 184 -7.58 -45.37 20.98
C LYS A 184 -7.80 -44.32 19.89
N ASP A 185 -6.98 -44.47 18.86
CA ASP A 185 -7.08 -44.12 17.45
C ASP A 185 -8.44 -43.59 16.95
N ASP A 186 -8.41 -42.42 16.30
CA ASP A 186 -9.16 -42.17 15.06
C ASP A 186 -8.49 -41.01 14.30
N GLU A 187 -8.26 -41.26 13.01
CA GLU A 187 -7.47 -40.46 12.07
C GLU A 187 -8.15 -39.13 11.73
N ASP A 188 -7.53 -38.01 12.14
CA ASP A 188 -7.86 -36.68 11.60
C ASP A 188 -6.86 -36.33 10.48
N LYS A 189 -7.34 -36.35 9.24
CA LYS A 189 -6.58 -35.90 8.06
C LYS A 189 -6.51 -34.39 8.05
N ASP A 190 -5.58 -33.82 8.81
CA ASP A 190 -5.26 -32.40 8.72
C ASP A 190 -4.27 -32.17 7.56
N GLY A 191 -4.76 -31.47 6.55
CA GLY A 191 -4.01 -31.14 5.34
C GLY A 191 -2.82 -30.24 5.64
N ASP A 192 -1.66 -30.69 5.19
CA ASP A 192 -0.36 -30.04 5.28
C ASP A 192 -0.37 -28.60 4.72
N LYS A 193 -0.68 -27.60 5.57
CA LYS A 193 -0.51 -26.18 5.24
C LYS A 193 0.99 -25.86 5.25
N LYS A 194 1.64 -26.07 4.11
CA LYS A 194 2.98 -25.55 3.82
C LYS A 194 3.07 -24.07 4.26
N LYS A 195 3.80 -23.80 5.34
CA LYS A 195 4.11 -22.42 5.78
C LYS A 195 4.89 -21.75 4.65
N ILE A 196 4.22 -20.87 3.90
CA ILE A 196 4.87 -20.02 2.90
C ILE A 196 5.80 -19.07 3.66
N ASN A 197 7.10 -19.37 3.68
CA ASN A 197 8.10 -18.54 4.34
C ASN A 197 8.34 -17.29 3.49
N ARG A 198 7.55 -16.23 3.74
CA ARG A 198 7.71 -14.96 3.02
C ARG A 198 9.04 -14.31 3.42
N PRO A 199 9.84 -13.81 2.47
CA PRO A 199 11.04 -13.04 2.78
C PRO A 199 10.71 -11.89 3.74
N LYS A 200 11.60 -11.62 4.69
CA LYS A 200 11.44 -10.53 5.67
C LYS A 200 12.48 -9.45 5.41
N PHE A 201 12.17 -8.23 5.82
CA PHE A 201 13.16 -7.17 5.86
C PHE A 201 14.35 -7.58 6.72
N SER A 202 15.55 -7.32 6.21
CA SER A 202 16.81 -7.56 6.90
C SER A 202 17.80 -6.47 6.54
N GLN A 203 18.91 -6.39 7.26
CA GLN A 203 19.96 -5.44 6.95
C GLN A 203 21.33 -6.05 7.21
N THR A 204 22.32 -5.62 6.46
CA THR A 204 23.72 -5.95 6.74
C THR A 204 24.26 -5.07 7.87
N PRO A 205 25.40 -5.44 8.48
CA PRO A 205 26.25 -4.46 9.14
C PRO A 205 26.64 -3.33 8.18
N ALA A 206 27.02 -2.18 8.72
CA ALA A 206 27.62 -1.11 7.92
C ALA A 206 29.09 -1.44 7.62
N TYR A 207 29.48 -1.33 6.35
CA TYR A 207 30.85 -1.48 5.88
C TYR A 207 31.52 -0.12 5.84
N GLY A 208 32.59 0.02 6.62
CA GLY A 208 33.41 1.23 6.63
C GLY A 208 33.90 1.58 8.02
N ALA A 209 34.42 2.80 8.17
CA ALA A 209 34.93 3.31 9.44
C ALA A 209 33.82 4.05 10.20
N GLY A 210 33.98 4.11 11.53
CA GLY A 210 33.11 4.93 12.38
C GLY A 210 33.29 6.43 12.17
N GLY A 211 32.32 7.21 12.64
CA GLY A 211 32.30 8.67 12.58
C GLY A 211 31.23 9.21 11.64
N GLY A 212 31.00 10.53 11.67
CA GLY A 212 29.88 11.17 10.98
C GLY A 212 28.55 10.95 11.70
N ASP A 213 27.48 11.46 11.09
CA ASP A 213 26.12 11.35 11.60
C ASP A 213 25.46 10.09 11.05
N ASN A 214 24.66 9.42 11.89
CA ASN A 214 23.93 8.23 11.47
C ASN A 214 22.85 8.58 10.45
N PHE A 215 22.67 7.72 9.45
CA PHE A 215 21.54 7.77 8.54
C PHE A 215 20.91 6.38 8.38
N ASP A 216 19.60 6.36 8.16
CA ASP A 216 18.83 5.17 7.82
C ASP A 216 17.67 5.60 6.92
N ASP A 217 17.66 5.09 5.69
CA ASP A 217 16.62 5.37 4.71
C ASP A 217 15.28 4.68 5.05
N GLY A 218 15.25 3.86 6.09
CA GLY A 218 14.10 3.04 6.45
C GLY A 218 13.92 1.83 5.53
N ASN A 219 12.85 1.08 5.77
CA ASN A 219 12.46 -0.03 4.89
C ASN A 219 11.57 0.52 3.79
N ASN A 220 12.06 0.52 2.55
CA ASN A 220 11.29 0.94 1.37
C ASN A 220 10.99 -0.29 0.51
N MET A 221 10.08 -0.17 -0.45
CA MET A 221 9.70 -1.30 -1.31
C MET A 221 10.55 -1.39 -2.58
N HIS A 222 10.91 -0.24 -3.15
CA HIS A 222 11.64 -0.15 -4.41
C HIS A 222 12.47 1.12 -4.50
N ILE A 223 13.55 1.07 -5.27
CA ILE A 223 14.40 2.21 -5.58
C ILE A 223 14.17 2.61 -7.04
N ASP A 224 13.66 3.81 -7.29
CA ASP A 224 13.40 4.30 -8.64
C ASP A 224 14.69 4.87 -9.27
N GLU A 225 15.48 5.56 -8.46
CA GLU A 225 16.68 6.27 -8.91
C GLU A 225 17.73 6.32 -7.80
N ILE A 226 19.00 6.17 -8.17
CA ILE A 226 20.15 6.36 -7.29
C ILE A 226 21.10 7.36 -7.93
N THR A 227 21.42 8.42 -7.19
CA THR A 227 22.49 9.35 -7.53
C THR A 227 23.65 9.17 -6.55
N ILE A 228 24.82 8.83 -7.06
CA ILE A 228 26.05 8.68 -6.26
C ILE A 228 26.98 9.84 -6.59
N ALA A 229 27.34 10.64 -5.58
CA ALA A 229 28.38 11.66 -5.66
C ALA A 229 29.72 11.04 -5.27
N ALA A 230 30.69 11.00 -6.17
CA ALA A 230 32.02 10.44 -5.89
C ALA A 230 33.09 11.08 -6.76
N ASP A 231 34.30 11.24 -6.24
CA ASP A 231 35.47 11.66 -7.01
C ASP A 231 36.42 10.47 -7.27
N ALA A 232 37.65 10.76 -7.70
CA ALA A 232 38.66 9.73 -7.96
C ALA A 232 39.20 9.05 -6.68
N ASN A 233 38.77 9.44 -5.49
CA ASN A 233 39.28 8.97 -4.19
C ASN A 233 38.19 8.40 -3.27
N MET A 234 36.98 8.99 -3.24
CA MET A 234 35.94 8.58 -2.29
C MET A 234 34.50 8.85 -2.74
N VAL A 235 33.56 8.18 -2.05
CA VAL A 235 32.12 8.43 -2.18
C VAL A 235 31.70 9.54 -1.21
N HIS A 236 31.28 10.68 -1.74
CA HIS A 236 30.87 11.86 -0.98
C HIS A 236 29.45 11.77 -0.45
N GLY A 237 28.55 11.19 -1.24
CA GLY A 237 27.15 11.08 -0.86
C GLY A 237 26.34 10.18 -1.77
N ILE A 238 25.17 9.78 -1.27
CA ILE A 238 24.17 9.02 -2.01
C ILE A 238 22.81 9.71 -1.83
N ALA A 239 22.13 9.96 -2.94
CA ALA A 239 20.74 10.34 -2.96
C ALA A 239 19.94 9.19 -3.58
N THR A 240 18.89 8.76 -2.89
CA THR A 240 18.05 7.65 -3.35
C THR A 240 16.62 8.12 -3.43
N LYS A 241 16.02 7.96 -4.61
CA LYS A 241 14.60 8.17 -4.81
C LYS A 241 13.88 6.85 -4.65
N TYR A 242 12.99 6.83 -3.68
CA TYR A 242 11.99 5.79 -3.46
C TYR A 242 10.63 6.34 -3.89
N ARG A 243 9.63 5.46 -3.93
CA ARG A 243 8.25 5.86 -4.22
C ARG A 243 7.74 6.87 -3.19
N GLY A 244 7.52 8.11 -3.62
CA GLY A 244 7.02 9.21 -2.79
C GLY A 244 8.01 9.76 -1.74
N LYS A 245 9.28 9.32 -1.75
CA LYS A 245 10.28 9.70 -0.76
C LYS A 245 11.67 9.83 -1.39
N GLU A 246 12.41 10.86 -1.02
CA GLU A 246 13.83 11.00 -1.38
C GLU A 246 14.67 11.06 -0.10
N CYS A 247 15.76 10.30 -0.06
CA CYS A 247 16.77 10.39 0.99
C CYS A 247 18.07 10.94 0.43
N LYS A 248 18.77 11.77 1.20
CA LYS A 248 20.10 12.31 0.85
C LYS A 248 21.05 12.10 2.03
N ASN A 249 22.11 11.34 1.78
CA ASN A 249 23.08 10.93 2.79
C ASN A 249 24.48 11.40 2.36
N GLY A 250 25.19 12.09 3.26
CA GLY A 250 26.49 12.71 2.95
C GLY A 250 26.36 13.99 2.11
N SER A 251 27.41 14.31 1.35
CA SER A 251 27.45 15.54 0.54
C SER A 251 27.02 15.26 -0.90
N ILE A 252 25.81 15.72 -1.23
CA ILE A 252 25.25 15.71 -2.59
C ILE A 252 25.30 17.14 -3.14
N GLY A 253 25.92 17.37 -4.30
CA GLY A 253 25.78 18.63 -5.05
C GLY A 253 27.04 19.49 -5.27
N ARG A 254 28.24 18.92 -5.42
CA ARG A 254 29.48 19.70 -5.66
C ARG A 254 30.35 19.17 -6.80
N ASP A 255 29.75 18.62 -7.86
CA ASP A 255 30.39 17.94 -9.01
C ASP A 255 30.67 16.43 -8.82
N ASN A 256 30.76 15.72 -9.96
CA ASN A 256 30.96 14.27 -10.09
C ASN A 256 29.84 13.36 -9.53
N THR A 257 28.58 13.70 -9.82
CA THR A 257 27.44 12.79 -9.58
C THR A 257 27.17 11.88 -10.77
N LYS A 258 26.89 10.61 -10.51
CA LYS A 258 26.30 9.70 -11.49
C LYS A 258 24.90 9.30 -11.03
N THR A 259 23.92 9.50 -11.91
CA THR A 259 22.52 9.16 -11.67
C THR A 259 22.14 7.93 -12.47
N PHE A 260 21.52 6.97 -11.81
CA PHE A 260 21.05 5.70 -12.37
C PHE A 260 19.57 5.56 -12.11
N LYS A 261 18.77 5.56 -13.17
CA LYS A 261 17.33 5.26 -13.11
C LYS A 261 17.12 3.78 -13.36
N LEU A 262 16.36 3.12 -12.49
CA LEU A 262 15.97 1.73 -12.72
C LEU A 262 14.77 1.67 -13.66
N GLY A 263 14.83 0.80 -14.65
CA GLY A 263 13.71 0.57 -15.56
C GLY A 263 12.59 -0.27 -14.92
N PRO A 264 11.45 -0.43 -15.61
CA PRO A 264 10.34 -1.26 -15.12
C PRO A 264 10.79 -2.69 -14.78
N GLY A 265 10.52 -3.15 -13.55
CA GLY A 265 10.93 -4.47 -13.06
C GLY A 265 12.45 -4.67 -12.89
N GLU A 266 13.24 -3.62 -13.00
CA GLU A 266 14.66 -3.65 -12.69
C GLU A 266 14.89 -3.35 -11.21
N PHE A 267 15.63 -4.20 -10.51
CA PHE A 267 15.93 -4.04 -9.09
C PHE A 267 17.35 -4.47 -8.79
N ILE A 268 17.92 -3.90 -7.73
CA ILE A 268 19.30 -4.17 -7.32
C ILE A 268 19.36 -5.44 -6.49
N THR A 269 20.20 -6.38 -6.92
CA THR A 269 20.37 -7.72 -6.34
C THR A 269 21.68 -7.85 -5.56
N SER A 270 22.66 -6.98 -5.82
CA SER A 270 23.91 -6.98 -5.08
C SER A 270 24.61 -5.63 -5.15
N ALA A 271 25.49 -5.42 -4.18
CA ALA A 271 26.35 -4.26 -4.08
C ALA A 271 27.80 -4.69 -3.86
N LYS A 272 28.72 -3.93 -4.43
CA LYS A 272 30.16 -4.04 -4.17
C LYS A 272 30.64 -2.74 -3.56
N VAL A 273 31.23 -2.84 -2.37
CA VAL A 273 31.83 -1.73 -1.63
C VAL A 273 33.34 -1.89 -1.64
N SER A 274 34.07 -0.82 -1.95
CA SER A 274 35.52 -0.77 -1.81
C SER A 274 35.91 0.13 -0.64
N LEU A 275 36.88 -0.32 0.15
CA LEU A 275 37.42 0.38 1.31
C LEU A 275 38.92 0.63 1.15
N ASN A 276 39.41 1.81 1.51
CA ASN A 276 40.86 2.04 1.60
C ASN A 276 41.46 1.41 2.87
N SER A 277 42.78 1.55 3.05
CA SER A 277 43.52 1.02 4.20
C SER A 277 43.08 1.59 5.56
N LYS A 278 42.35 2.71 5.58
CA LYS A 278 41.76 3.31 6.79
C LYS A 278 40.31 2.87 7.04
N GLY A 279 39.78 1.98 6.19
CA GLY A 279 38.40 1.50 6.27
C GLY A 279 37.36 2.50 5.74
N VAL A 280 37.75 3.59 5.06
CA VAL A 280 36.79 4.55 4.50
C VAL A 280 36.22 4.03 3.18
N VAL A 281 34.92 4.24 2.94
CA VAL A 281 34.26 3.86 1.68
C VAL A 281 34.80 4.69 0.53
N THR A 282 35.52 4.03 -0.38
CA THR A 282 36.12 4.69 -1.54
C THR A 282 35.35 4.49 -2.83
N SER A 283 34.61 3.39 -2.98
CA SER A 283 33.77 3.14 -4.15
C SER A 283 32.53 2.32 -3.84
N LEU A 284 31.47 2.59 -4.61
CA LEU A 284 30.24 1.81 -4.64
C LEU A 284 29.91 1.40 -6.07
N THR A 285 29.57 0.13 -6.25
CA THR A 285 28.98 -0.40 -7.48
C THR A 285 27.73 -1.20 -7.13
N LEU A 286 26.63 -1.00 -7.85
CA LEU A 286 25.40 -1.77 -7.67
C LEU A 286 25.14 -2.62 -8.92
N PHE A 287 24.51 -3.77 -8.74
CA PHE A 287 24.19 -4.70 -9.83
C PHE A 287 22.70 -5.03 -9.81
N THR A 288 22.08 -5.04 -10.98
CA THR A 288 20.64 -5.27 -11.12
C THR A 288 20.32 -6.69 -11.59
N ASN A 289 19.08 -7.13 -11.39
CA ASN A 289 18.55 -8.39 -11.94
C ASN A 289 18.63 -8.47 -13.47
N LYS A 290 18.68 -7.32 -14.16
CA LYS A 290 18.84 -7.24 -15.63
C LYS A 290 20.30 -7.25 -16.09
N GLY A 291 21.24 -7.49 -15.17
CA GLY A 291 22.67 -7.54 -15.47
C GLY A 291 23.33 -6.17 -15.62
N ALA A 292 22.62 -5.08 -15.34
CA ALA A 292 23.21 -3.75 -15.39
C ALA A 292 24.20 -3.55 -14.24
N LYS A 293 25.28 -2.81 -14.52
CA LYS A 293 26.31 -2.42 -13.56
C LYS A 293 26.26 -0.91 -13.36
N LEU A 294 25.86 -0.48 -12.17
CA LEU A 294 25.71 0.93 -11.80
C LEU A 294 26.98 1.36 -11.02
N GLY A 295 27.99 1.79 -11.78
CA GLY A 295 29.31 2.16 -11.25
C GLY A 295 30.48 1.39 -11.90
N PRO A 296 31.69 1.45 -11.32
CA PRO A 296 32.00 2.03 -10.03
C PRO A 296 31.85 3.55 -9.97
N CYS A 297 31.46 4.03 -8.80
CA CYS A 297 31.50 5.45 -8.43
C CYS A 297 32.49 5.59 -7.29
N GLY A 298 33.65 6.22 -7.55
CA GLY A 298 34.75 6.30 -6.61
C GLY A 298 35.99 5.47 -7.02
N ASP A 299 36.94 5.29 -6.10
CA ASP A 299 38.15 4.48 -6.28
C ASP A 299 37.93 3.03 -5.84
N ASP A 300 37.92 2.10 -6.79
CA ASP A 300 37.66 0.68 -6.54
C ASP A 300 38.93 -0.14 -6.27
N LYS A 301 40.11 0.46 -6.19
CA LYS A 301 41.41 -0.23 -5.96
C LYS A 301 41.59 -0.80 -4.55
N GLY A 302 40.78 -0.36 -3.59
CA GLY A 302 40.83 -0.80 -2.20
C GLY A 302 40.34 -2.23 -1.97
N ALA A 303 40.27 -2.64 -0.70
CA ALA A 303 39.69 -3.93 -0.32
C ALA A 303 38.20 -3.96 -0.69
N GLN A 304 37.78 -4.97 -1.46
CA GLN A 304 36.42 -5.07 -1.99
C GLN A 304 35.57 -6.07 -1.21
N LYS A 305 34.33 -5.71 -0.92
CA LYS A 305 33.32 -6.60 -0.34
C LYS A 305 32.10 -6.68 -1.26
N MET A 306 31.79 -7.89 -1.72
CA MET A 306 30.54 -8.17 -2.41
C MET A 306 29.46 -8.52 -1.39
N VAL A 307 28.29 -7.90 -1.53
CA VAL A 307 27.11 -8.09 -0.69
C VAL A 307 25.96 -8.49 -1.60
N LYS A 308 25.46 -9.70 -1.44
CA LYS A 308 24.34 -10.22 -2.23
C LYS A 308 23.06 -10.13 -1.42
N ALA A 309 21.95 -9.84 -2.10
CA ALA A 309 20.63 -9.93 -1.51
C ALA A 309 20.39 -11.36 -1.01
N PRO A 310 19.79 -11.53 0.19
CA PRO A 310 19.17 -12.79 0.58
C PRO A 310 18.18 -13.27 -0.48
N GLU A 311 17.94 -14.59 -0.52
CA GLU A 311 16.98 -15.18 -1.45
C GLU A 311 15.59 -14.54 -1.32
N GLY A 312 14.97 -14.22 -2.45
CA GLY A 312 13.66 -13.57 -2.50
C GLY A 312 13.65 -12.11 -2.01
N THR A 313 14.80 -11.44 -1.93
CA THR A 313 14.87 -10.02 -1.51
C THR A 313 15.57 -9.13 -2.53
N VAL A 314 15.33 -7.82 -2.43
CA VAL A 314 15.95 -6.77 -3.24
C VAL A 314 16.49 -5.66 -2.35
N LEU A 315 17.43 -4.87 -2.88
CA LEU A 315 17.90 -3.68 -2.16
C LEU A 315 16.76 -2.68 -2.01
N CYS A 316 16.50 -2.30 -0.77
CA CYS A 316 15.30 -1.57 -0.39
C CYS A 316 15.61 -0.34 0.48
N GLY A 317 16.90 -0.09 0.75
CA GLY A 317 17.35 1.05 1.52
C GLY A 317 18.83 0.97 1.87
N PHE A 318 19.35 2.09 2.35
CA PHE A 318 20.69 2.22 2.89
C PHE A 318 20.64 2.67 4.34
N HIS A 319 21.65 2.26 5.11
CA HIS A 319 21.92 2.84 6.43
C HIS A 319 23.44 3.01 6.59
N GLY A 320 23.88 3.74 7.60
CA GLY A 320 25.30 3.91 7.87
C GLY A 320 25.60 5.25 8.51
N THR A 321 26.80 5.77 8.22
CA THR A 321 27.24 7.05 8.76
C THR A 321 27.86 7.94 7.69
N ALA A 322 27.56 9.23 7.74
CA ALA A 322 28.04 10.19 6.76
C ALA A 322 28.27 11.57 7.35
N LYS A 323 29.19 12.33 6.74
CA LYS A 323 29.33 13.78 6.99
C LYS A 323 29.69 14.49 5.68
N ARG A 324 30.98 14.74 5.45
CA ARG A 324 31.48 15.23 4.16
C ARG A 324 31.60 14.13 3.12
N HIS A 325 31.72 12.88 3.57
CA HIS A 325 31.71 11.66 2.75
C HIS A 325 30.91 10.57 3.45
N ILE A 326 30.66 9.47 2.73
CA ILE A 326 30.10 8.25 3.29
C ILE A 326 31.22 7.54 4.06
N ASN A 327 31.10 7.48 5.38
CA ASN A 327 32.13 6.86 6.24
C ASN A 327 31.90 5.35 6.33
N SER A 328 30.64 4.96 6.46
CA SER A 328 30.18 3.58 6.44
C SER A 328 28.85 3.45 5.71
N ILE A 329 28.63 2.29 5.08
CA ILE A 329 27.39 1.99 4.36
C ILE A 329 26.95 0.55 4.59
N GLY A 330 25.69 0.38 4.96
CA GLY A 330 24.99 -0.88 5.06
C GLY A 330 23.81 -0.91 4.11
N PHE A 331 23.35 -2.13 3.82
CA PHE A 331 22.30 -2.40 2.85
C PHE A 331 21.09 -3.00 3.56
N LYS A 332 19.91 -2.47 3.26
CA LYS A 332 18.64 -3.03 3.71
C LYS A 332 18.04 -3.84 2.57
N TRP A 333 17.64 -5.06 2.90
CA TRP A 333 17.05 -6.01 1.96
C TRP A 333 15.58 -6.20 2.33
N GLY A 334 14.71 -6.01 1.36
CA GLY A 334 13.26 -6.14 1.52
C GLY A 334 12.72 -7.24 0.62
N PRO A 335 11.52 -7.77 0.90
CA PRO A 335 10.89 -8.77 0.04
C PRO A 335 10.90 -8.29 -1.41
N ASN A 336 11.38 -9.13 -2.33
CA ASN A 336 11.15 -8.91 -3.74
C ASN A 336 9.68 -9.21 -3.98
N SER A 337 8.91 -8.19 -4.26
CA SER A 337 7.50 -8.39 -4.53
C SER A 337 7.19 -8.97 -5.90
N LYS A 338 8.25 -9.22 -6.68
CA LYS A 338 8.25 -9.95 -7.95
C LYS A 338 8.92 -11.34 -7.87
N ALA A 339 9.19 -11.88 -6.67
CA ALA A 339 9.80 -13.22 -6.48
C ALA A 339 8.76 -14.33 -6.23
#